data_AF-A0A382VIC0-F1
#
_entry.id   AF-A0A382VIC0-F1
#
_cell.length_a   1.000
_cell.length_b   1.000
_cell.length_c   1.000
_cell.angle_alpha   90.00
_cell.angle_beta   90.00
_cell.angle_gamma   90.00
#
_symmetry.space_group_name_H-M   'P 1'
#
loop_
_entity.id
_entity.type
_entity.pdbx_description
1 polymer ?
#
loop_
_entity_poly.entity_id
_entity_poly.type
_entity_poly.pdbx_seq_one_letter_code
_entity_poly.pdbx_strand_id
1 'polypeptide(L)'
;MKNNHAAELRKVAKTVSAEVARRGRISPVLRTIAVTGGKGGVGKTNVATNLAIAMAQLGKRVGILDADLGLANVDVMLHVNPRYTLQHVVTGEKRIEDIIVKGPL
;
A
#
# COMPACT_ATOMS: atom_id res chain seq x y z
N MET A 1 10.35 21.43 -45.53
CA MET A 1 9.94 20.69 -44.33
C MET A 1 10.41 19.25 -44.48
N LYS A 2 11.42 18.80 -43.72
CA LYS A 2 11.89 17.39 -43.77
C LYS A 2 11.13 16.58 -42.73
N ASN A 3 10.37 15.60 -43.22
CA ASN A 3 9.46 14.77 -42.44
C ASN A 3 10.22 13.89 -41.44
N ASN A 4 9.94 14.04 -40.15
CA ASN A 4 10.62 13.36 -39.03
C ASN A 4 9.97 12.01 -38.66
N HIS A 5 9.62 11.20 -39.66
CA HIS A 5 8.92 9.92 -39.45
C HIS A 5 9.74 8.93 -38.60
N ALA A 6 11.08 8.99 -38.71
CA ALA A 6 11.97 8.12 -37.94
C ALA A 6 11.93 8.39 -36.42
N ALA A 7 11.75 9.63 -35.98
CA ALA A 7 11.62 9.93 -34.56
C ALA A 7 10.25 9.49 -34.02
N GLU A 8 9.21 9.64 -34.83
CA GLU A 8 7.86 9.23 -34.47
C GLU A 8 7.75 7.71 -34.33
N LEU A 9 8.34 6.95 -35.26
CA LEU A 9 8.45 5.50 -35.17
C LEU A 9 9.24 5.03 -33.94
N ARG A 10 10.33 5.71 -33.57
CA ARG A 10 11.08 5.41 -32.32
C ARG A 10 10.26 5.67 -31.07
N LYS A 11 9.42 6.71 -31.08
CA LYS A 11 8.53 7.05 -29.97
C LYS A 11 7.45 5.99 -29.80
N VAL A 12 6.82 5.57 -30.90
CA VAL A 12 5.84 4.48 -30.92
C VAL A 12 6.48 3.17 -30.45
N ALA A 13 7.66 2.82 -30.94
CA ALA A 13 8.38 1.62 -30.52
C ALA A 13 8.68 1.63 -29.01
N LYS A 14 9.15 2.76 -28.45
CA LYS A 14 9.37 2.90 -26.99
C LYS A 14 8.08 2.73 -26.19
N THR A 15 6.98 3.31 -26.65
CA THR A 15 5.68 3.19 -25.98
C THR A 15 5.17 1.75 -26.00
N VAL A 16 5.29 1.06 -27.14
CA VAL A 16 4.91 -0.35 -27.28
C VAL A 16 5.78 -1.24 -26.40
N SER A 17 7.11 -1.04 -26.37
CA SER A 17 8.00 -1.81 -25.49
C SER A 17 7.68 -1.58 -24.00
N ALA A 18 7.36 -0.35 -23.60
CA ALA A 18 6.96 -0.04 -22.22
C ALA A 18 5.61 -0.69 -21.86
N GLU A 19 4.65 -0.67 -22.77
CA GLU A 19 3.32 -1.28 -22.59
C GLU A 19 3.42 -2.82 -22.52
N VAL A 20 4.24 -3.44 -23.37
CA VAL A 20 4.52 -4.89 -23.34
C VAL A 20 5.22 -5.29 -22.04
N ALA A 21 6.20 -4.50 -21.58
CA ALA A 21 6.85 -4.72 -20.29
C ALA A 21 5.88 -4.55 -19.09
N ARG A 22 4.85 -3.71 -19.23
CA ARG A 22 3.77 -3.56 -18.24
C ARG A 22 2.82 -4.75 -18.25
N ARG A 23 2.45 -5.26 -19.42
CA ARG A 23 1.51 -6.39 -19.60
C ARG A 23 2.12 -7.74 -19.21
N GLY A 24 3.44 -7.89 -19.30
CA GLY A 24 4.15 -9.11 -18.87
C GLY A 24 4.38 -9.24 -17.36
N ARG A 25 4.13 -8.18 -16.59
CA ARG A 25 4.15 -8.24 -15.12
C ARG A 25 2.78 -8.68 -14.62
N ILE A 26 2.59 -9.97 -14.45
CA ILE A 26 1.65 -10.45 -13.41
C ILE A 26 2.17 -9.82 -12.12
N SER A 27 1.46 -8.80 -11.63
CA SER A 27 1.82 -8.21 -10.35
C SER A 27 1.77 -9.34 -9.33
N PRO A 28 2.84 -9.58 -8.55
CA PRO A 28 2.82 -10.63 -7.55
C PRO A 28 1.57 -10.45 -6.69
N VAL A 29 0.75 -11.49 -6.60
CA VAL A 29 -0.53 -11.43 -5.88
C VAL A 29 -0.20 -11.06 -4.43
N LEU A 30 -0.69 -9.90 -3.99
CA LEU A 30 -0.54 -9.47 -2.61
C LEU A 30 -1.38 -10.40 -1.72
N ARG A 31 -0.73 -11.16 -0.85
CA ARG A 31 -1.45 -11.92 0.18
C ARG A 31 -2.07 -10.93 1.16
N THR A 32 -3.40 -10.96 1.26
CA THR A 32 -4.19 -10.10 2.16
C THR A 32 -4.83 -10.95 3.25
N ILE A 33 -4.71 -10.52 4.50
CA ILE A 33 -5.28 -11.21 5.67
C ILE A 33 -6.15 -10.22 6.43
N ALA A 34 -7.43 -10.54 6.61
CA ALA A 34 -8.33 -9.75 7.43
C ALA A 34 -8.41 -10.37 8.84
N VAL A 35 -8.04 -9.60 9.86
CA VAL A 35 -8.20 -9.98 11.27
C VAL A 35 -9.49 -9.35 11.79
N THR A 36 -10.48 -10.18 12.12
CA THR A 36 -11.82 -9.74 12.54
C THR A 36 -12.29 -10.47 13.80
N GLY A 37 -13.44 -10.05 14.36
CA GLY A 37 -14.06 -10.65 15.54
C GLY A 37 -15.31 -9.89 15.98
N GLY A 38 -16.25 -10.60 16.62
CA GLY A 38 -17.62 -10.09 16.85
C GLY A 38 -17.83 -9.17 18.05
N LYS A 39 -16.81 -8.93 18.89
CA LYS A 39 -16.91 -8.09 20.09
C LYS A 39 -15.73 -7.11 20.20
N GLY A 40 -15.94 -6.01 20.91
CA GLY A 40 -14.86 -5.11 21.34
C GLY A 40 -13.93 -5.80 22.34
N GLY A 41 -12.65 -5.41 22.38
CA GLY A 41 -11.69 -5.91 23.37
C GLY A 41 -11.14 -7.33 23.17
N VAL A 42 -11.57 -8.08 22.15
CA VAL A 42 -11.10 -9.47 21.90
C VAL A 42 -9.65 -9.58 21.38
N GLY A 43 -8.91 -8.47 21.31
CA GLY A 43 -7.49 -8.48 20.92
C GLY A 43 -7.20 -8.42 19.41
N LYS A 44 -8.16 -8.05 18.56
CA LYS A 44 -7.99 -7.99 17.09
C LYS A 44 -6.75 -7.18 16.66
N THR A 45 -6.65 -5.94 17.13
CA THR A 45 -5.50 -5.06 16.82
C THR A 45 -4.19 -5.63 17.33
N ASN A 46 -4.20 -6.26 18.51
CA ASN A 46 -3.01 -6.91 19.07
C ASN A 46 -2.52 -8.04 18.16
N VAL A 47 -3.43 -8.91 17.72
CA VAL A 47 -3.11 -10.03 16.81
C VAL A 47 -2.62 -9.50 15.46
N ALA A 48 -3.34 -8.54 14.85
CA ALA A 48 -2.98 -7.98 13.55
C ALA A 48 -1.58 -7.35 13.56
N THR A 49 -1.29 -6.54 14.60
CA THR A 49 -0.02 -5.82 14.72
C THR A 49 1.16 -6.75 15.00
N ASN A 50 1.02 -7.68 15.93
CA ASN A 50 2.09 -8.65 16.23
C ASN A 50 2.33 -9.62 15.07
N LEU A 51 1.27 -10.03 14.36
CA LEU A 51 1.43 -10.83 13.14
C LEU A 51 2.21 -10.07 12.06
N ALA A 52 1.91 -8.77 11.88
CA ALA A 52 2.64 -7.94 10.93
C ALA A 52 4.13 -7.80 11.29
N ILE A 53 4.44 -7.55 12.57
CA ILE A 53 5.82 -7.47 13.09
C ILE A 53 6.54 -8.80 12.89
N ALA A 54 5.95 -9.92 13.29
CA ALA A 54 6.56 -11.24 13.14
C ALA A 54 6.87 -11.56 11.66
N MET A 55 5.94 -11.24 10.76
CA MET A 55 6.16 -11.42 9.31
C MET A 55 7.26 -10.50 8.77
N ALA A 56 7.37 -9.27 9.27
CA ALA A 56 8.45 -8.35 8.92
C ALA A 56 9.82 -8.85 9.43
N GLN A 57 9.88 -9.37 10.66
CA GLN A 57 11.09 -10.00 11.24
C GLN A 57 11.55 -11.23 10.45
N LEU A 58 10.63 -11.94 9.81
CA LEU A 58 10.93 -13.02 8.86
C LEU A 58 11.34 -12.53 7.46
N GLY A 59 11.63 -11.23 7.30
CA GLY A 59 12.11 -10.63 6.06
C GLY A 59 11.02 -10.41 5.00
N LYS A 60 9.73 -10.49 5.36
CA LYS A 60 8.64 -10.21 4.43
C LYS A 60 8.39 -8.70 4.32
N ARG A 61 7.98 -8.26 3.12
CA ARG A 61 7.43 -6.91 2.93
C ARG A 61 5.99 -6.91 3.41
N VAL A 62 5.72 -6.25 4.52
CA VAL A 62 4.41 -6.23 5.18
C VAL A 62 3.89 -4.81 5.23
N GLY A 63 2.60 -4.64 4.94
CA GLY A 63 1.83 -3.45 5.28
C GLY A 63 0.75 -3.83 6.27
N ILE A 64 0.48 -2.95 7.22
CA ILE A 64 -0.67 -3.06 8.12
C ILE A 64 -1.62 -1.91 7.82
N LEU A 65 -2.91 -2.20 7.80
CA LEU A 65 -3.97 -1.23 7.62
C LEU A 65 -4.94 -1.37 8.79
N ASP A 66 -5.17 -0.27 9.51
CA ASP A 66 -6.27 -0.20 10.45
C ASP A 66 -7.55 0.11 9.68
N ALA A 67 -8.49 -0.83 9.68
CA ALA A 67 -9.79 -0.69 9.03
C ALA A 67 -10.87 -0.16 9.98
N ASP A 68 -10.52 0.10 11.25
CA ASP A 68 -11.41 0.75 12.21
C ASP A 68 -11.24 2.27 12.13
N LEU A 69 -12.05 2.93 11.31
CA LEU A 69 -11.99 4.38 11.11
C LEU A 69 -12.49 5.20 12.31
N GLY A 70 -13.24 4.58 13.24
CA GLY A 70 -13.83 5.27 14.38
C GLY A 70 -12.93 5.24 15.62
N LEU A 71 -12.17 4.15 15.81
CA LEU A 71 -11.32 3.92 16.97
C LEU A 71 -10.02 3.23 16.52
N ALA A 72 -9.32 3.84 15.55
CA ALA A 72 -8.02 3.35 15.10
C ALA A 72 -7.05 3.23 16.29
N ASN A 73 -6.34 2.11 16.35
CA ASN A 73 -5.47 1.75 17.47
C ASN A 73 -4.08 1.30 17.02
N VAL A 74 -3.87 1.01 15.73
CA VAL A 74 -2.57 0.53 15.22
C VAL A 74 -1.48 1.58 15.40
N ASP A 75 -1.79 2.85 15.17
CA ASP A 75 -0.86 3.97 15.33
C ASP A 75 -0.37 4.11 16.77
N VAL A 76 -1.29 4.06 17.74
CA VAL A 76 -0.99 4.04 19.17
C VAL A 76 -0.15 2.82 19.54
N MET A 77 -0.56 1.63 19.10
CA MET A 77 0.13 0.38 19.42
C MET A 77 1.56 0.33 18.86
N LEU A 78 1.79 0.94 17.70
CA LEU A 78 3.10 1.02 17.05
C LEU A 78 3.89 2.27 17.42
N HIS A 79 3.37 3.13 18.30
CA HIS A 79 3.95 4.42 18.68
C HIS A 79 4.34 5.29 17.46
N VAL A 80 3.50 5.28 16.42
CA VAL A 80 3.66 6.15 15.25
C VAL A 80 2.65 7.29 15.31
N ASN A 81 3.06 8.47 14.83
CA ASN A 81 2.20 9.66 14.80
C ASN A 81 1.95 10.08 13.34
N PRO A 82 0.93 9.50 12.67
CA PRO A 82 0.61 9.83 11.29
C PRO A 82 0.07 11.25 11.16
N ARG A 83 0.64 12.04 10.25
CA ARG A 83 0.14 13.40 9.95
C ARG A 83 -1.23 13.40 9.27
N TYR A 84 -1.51 12.35 8.51
CA TYR A 84 -2.73 12.16 7.73
C TYR A 84 -3.20 10.70 7.87
N THR A 85 -4.50 10.49 7.79
CA THR A 85 -5.16 9.20 8.02
C THR A 85 -5.92 8.72 6.79
N LEU A 86 -6.43 7.49 6.81
CA LEU A 86 -7.25 6.94 5.74
C LEU A 86 -8.50 7.80 5.44
N GLN A 87 -9.03 8.50 6.45
CA GLN A 87 -10.15 9.43 6.27
C GLN A 87 -9.84 10.51 5.22
N HIS A 88 -8.63 11.09 5.25
CA HIS A 88 -8.22 12.12 4.28
C HIS A 88 -8.12 11.58 2.85
N VAL A 89 -7.90 10.28 2.68
CA VAL A 89 -7.91 9.63 1.37
C VAL A 89 -9.34 9.40 0.90
N VAL A 90 -10.22 8.97 1.80
CA VAL A 90 -11.64 8.75 1.49
C VAL A 90 -12.35 10.07 1.15
N THR A 91 -11.97 11.19 1.77
CA THR A 91 -12.49 12.53 1.43
C THR A 91 -11.84 13.16 0.19
N GLY A 92 -10.79 12.54 -0.36
CA GLY A 92 -10.08 13.03 -1.55
C GLY A 92 -9.06 14.15 -1.29
N GLU A 93 -8.77 14.47 -0.03
CA GLU A 93 -7.79 15.50 0.36
C GLU A 93 -6.34 15.05 0.20
N LYS A 94 -6.11 13.73 0.31
CA LYS A 94 -4.78 13.09 0.21
C LYS A 94 -4.83 11.87 -0.68
N ARG A 95 -3.67 11.50 -1.23
CA ARG A 95 -3.52 10.21 -1.90
C ARG A 95 -3.12 9.14 -0.90
N ILE A 96 -3.30 7.87 -1.25
CA ILE A 96 -2.92 6.74 -0.39
C ILE A 96 -1.43 6.77 -0.04
N GLU A 97 -0.57 7.23 -0.96
CA GLU A 97 0.87 7.29 -0.74
C GLU A 97 1.26 8.35 0.30
N ASP A 98 0.45 9.39 0.49
CA ASP A 98 0.71 10.49 1.43
C ASP A 98 0.45 10.10 2.88
N ILE A 99 -0.24 8.97 3.11
CA ILE A 99 -0.61 8.48 4.44
C ILE A 99 0.21 7.26 4.86
N ILE A 100 1.11 6.75 4.00
CA ILE A 100 1.96 5.61 4.33
C ILE A 100 3.02 6.07 5.33
N VAL A 101 3.01 5.47 6.51
CA VAL A 101 4.03 5.69 7.55
C VAL A 101 4.93 4.47 7.66
N LYS A 102 6.23 4.70 7.85
CA LYS A 102 7.18 3.62 8.13
C LYS A 102 6.91 3.09 9.54
N GLY A 103 6.56 1.81 9.65
CA GLY A 103 6.39 1.14 10.93
C GLY A 103 7.72 0.96 11.69
N PRO A 104 7.65 0.69 13.00
CA PRO A 104 8.82 0.40 13.80
C PRO A 104 9.51 -0.89 13.32
N LEU A 105 10.84 -0.89 13.36
CA LEU A 105 11.70 -2.05 13.10
C LEU A 105 12.67 -2.21 14.26
#